data_AF-A0A9E6EMV0-F1
#
_entry.id   AF-A0A9E6EMV0-F1
#
_cell.length_a   1.000
_cell.length_b   1.000
_cell.length_c   1.000
_cell.angle_alpha   90.00
_cell.angle_beta   90.00
_cell.angle_gamma   90.00
#
_symmetry.space_group_name_H-M   'P 1'
#
loop_
_entity.id
_entity.type
_entity.pdbx_description
1 polymer ?
#
loop_
_entity_poly.entity_id
_entity_poly.type
_entity_poly.pdbx_seq_one_letter_code
_entity_poly.pdbx_strand_id
1 'polypeptide(L)'
;MAIKNFTVQDAMSMYGVKEWGYGFFGVNSKGHLVVHPTRDENLSCDVFDIVQHLRKKGVATPLILRFPQILAARVTELNEAFHKAMREYDYAGSYQGVYP
;
A
#
# COMPACT_ATOMS: atom_id res chain seq x y z
N MET A 1 25.35 16.16 8.50
CA MET A 1 24.61 16.86 9.57
C MET A 1 23.66 15.83 10.18
N ALA A 2 23.88 15.39 11.42
CA ALA A 2 22.99 14.41 12.06
C ALA A 2 21.67 15.13 12.41
N ILE A 3 20.54 14.58 11.96
CA ILE A 3 19.22 15.09 12.32
C ILE A 3 19.03 14.83 13.82
N LYS A 4 19.09 15.88 14.64
CA LYS A 4 18.72 15.78 16.07
C LYS A 4 17.21 15.64 16.15
N ASN A 5 16.73 14.66 16.91
CA ASN A 5 15.30 14.35 17.14
C ASN A 5 14.53 13.88 15.88
N PHE A 6 15.07 12.89 15.17
CA PHE A 6 14.38 12.26 14.03
C PHE A 6 13.07 11.59 14.46
N THR A 7 11.96 12.04 13.89
CA THR A 7 10.61 11.55 14.19
C THR A 7 10.09 10.57 13.14
N VAL A 8 8.98 9.89 13.43
CA VAL A 8 8.26 9.06 12.44
C VAL A 8 7.83 9.89 11.23
N GLN A 9 7.42 11.14 11.44
CA GLN A 9 7.03 12.03 10.36
C GLN A 9 8.20 12.38 9.44
N ASP A 10 9.40 12.56 10.01
CA ASP A 10 10.62 12.77 9.23
C ASP A 10 10.94 11.53 8.38
N ALA A 11 10.80 10.32 8.94
CA ALA A 11 10.96 9.08 8.18
C ALA A 11 9.96 8.97 7.03
N MET A 12 8.68 9.24 7.29
CA MET A 12 7.64 9.21 6.26
C MET A 12 7.93 10.17 5.11
N SER A 13 8.39 11.38 5.44
CA SER A 13 8.74 12.40 4.44
C SER A 13 10.04 12.05 3.71
N MET A 14 11.07 11.59 4.42
CA MET A 14 12.37 11.26 3.84
C MET A 14 12.28 10.10 2.85
N TYR A 15 11.47 9.09 3.18
CA TYR A 15 11.26 7.92 2.32
C TYR A 15 10.07 8.07 1.37
N GLY A 16 9.37 9.21 1.39
CA GLY A 16 8.24 9.48 0.50
C GLY A 16 7.09 8.47 0.63
N VAL A 17 6.89 7.90 1.83
CA VAL A 17 5.95 6.78 2.05
C VAL A 17 4.52 7.19 1.67
N LYS A 18 4.17 8.46 1.88
CA LYS A 18 2.84 8.97 1.55
C LYS A 18 2.61 9.00 0.03
N GLU A 19 3.64 9.34 -0.73
CA GLU A 19 3.59 9.55 -2.18
C GLU A 19 3.49 8.22 -2.93
N TRP A 20 4.37 7.26 -2.63
CA TRP A 20 4.34 5.95 -3.29
C TRP A 20 3.41 4.95 -2.60
N GLY A 21 3.16 5.13 -1.30
CA GLY A 21 2.34 4.19 -0.52
C GLY A 21 0.87 4.23 -0.86
N TYR A 22 0.39 5.36 -1.39
CA TYR A 22 -0.95 5.51 -1.97
C TYR A 22 -2.09 4.97 -1.08
N GLY A 23 -1.99 5.25 0.22
CA GLY A 23 -2.93 4.79 1.25
C GLY A 23 -2.85 3.29 1.60
N PHE A 24 -2.02 2.51 0.91
CA PHE A 24 -1.77 1.10 1.23
C PHE A 24 -0.58 0.90 2.16
N PHE A 25 0.36 1.85 2.20
CA PHE A 25 1.55 1.77 3.04
C PHE A 25 1.68 3.02 3.91
N GLY A 26 2.17 2.82 5.12
CA GLY A 26 2.38 3.88 6.10
C GLY A 26 3.44 3.50 7.12
N VAL A 27 3.64 4.36 8.12
CA VAL A 27 4.51 4.08 9.27
C VAL A 27 3.71 4.29 10.54
N ASN A 28 3.73 3.31 11.45
CA ASN A 28 3.03 3.42 12.73
C ASN A 28 3.84 4.18 13.78
N SER A 29 3.25 4.38 14.97
CA SER A 29 3.88 5.08 16.10
C SER A 29 5.15 4.40 16.64
N LYS A 30 5.37 3.11 16.33
CA LYS A 30 6.61 2.38 16.65
C LYS A 30 7.71 2.59 15.61
N GLY A 31 7.43 3.30 14.51
CA GLY A 31 8.36 3.47 13.39
C GLY A 31 8.41 2.28 12.45
N HIS A 32 7.45 1.35 12.50
CA HIS A 32 7.40 0.19 11.61
C HIS A 32 6.58 0.47 10.36
N LEU A 33 6.96 -0.15 9.24
CA LEU A 33 6.15 -0.17 8.03
C LEU A 33 4.84 -0.92 8.29
N VAL A 34 3.72 -0.28 7.98
CA VAL A 34 2.39 -0.88 8.02
C VAL A 34 1.80 -0.98 6.63
N VAL A 35 0.99 -2.02 6.41
CA VAL A 35 0.19 -2.21 5.21
C VAL A 35 -1.28 -2.08 5.56
N HIS A 36 -2.03 -1.32 4.77
CA HIS A 36 -3.48 -1.16 4.81
C HIS A 36 -4.07 -1.78 3.53
N PRO A 37 -4.30 -3.11 3.46
CA PRO A 37 -4.56 -3.80 2.19
C PRO A 37 -5.81 -3.31 1.44
N THR A 38 -6.75 -2.68 2.16
CA THR A 38 -8.01 -2.13 1.64
C THR A 38 -8.07 -0.60 1.70
N ARG A 39 -6.97 0.09 2.06
CA ARG A 39 -6.93 1.52 2.44
C ARG A 39 -7.76 1.91 3.66
N ASP A 40 -8.33 0.95 4.38
CA ASP A 40 -8.95 1.20 5.68
C ASP A 40 -7.84 1.27 6.75
N GLU A 41 -7.73 2.42 7.42
CA GLU A 41 -6.74 2.64 8.47
C GLU A 41 -6.91 1.67 9.65
N ASN A 42 -8.14 1.20 9.90
CA ASN A 42 -8.45 0.25 10.96
C ASN A 42 -8.05 -1.18 10.60
N LEU A 43 -7.90 -1.50 9.31
CA LEU A 43 -7.48 -2.80 8.81
C LEU A 43 -6.02 -2.74 8.37
N SER A 44 -5.12 -2.72 9.35
CA SER A 44 -3.67 -2.63 9.14
C SER A 44 -2.90 -3.87 9.59
N CYS A 45 -1.72 -4.05 9.00
CA CYS A 45 -0.78 -5.10 9.36
C CYS A 45 0.62 -4.51 9.54
N ASP A 46 1.24 -4.74 10.69
CA ASP A 46 2.64 -4.38 10.94
C ASP A 46 3.56 -5.43 10.30
N VAL A 47 4.36 -4.99 9.32
CA VAL A 47 5.24 -5.89 8.54
C VAL A 47 6.32 -6.50 9.41
N PHE A 48 6.85 -5.75 10.38
CA PHE A 48 7.85 -6.26 11.30
C PHE A 48 7.26 -7.37 12.17
N ASP A 49 6.07 -7.15 12.73
CA ASP A 49 5.39 -8.15 13.56
C ASP A 49 5.05 -9.43 12.76
N ILE A 50 4.62 -9.30 11.49
CA ILE A 50 4.42 -10.44 10.60
C ILE A 50 5.72 -11.25 10.43
N VAL A 51 6.82 -10.58 10.11
CA VAL A 51 8.11 -11.26 9.88
C VAL A 51 8.60 -11.94 11.16
N GLN A 52 8.46 -11.30 12.33
CA GLN A 52 8.82 -11.89 13.61
C GLN A 52 7.97 -13.13 13.93
N HIS A 53 6.66 -13.08 13.66
CA HIS A 53 5.77 -14.22 13.84
C HIS A 53 6.12 -15.39 12.93
N LEU A 54 6.43 -15.13 11.66
CA LEU A 54 6.87 -16.14 10.70
C LEU A 54 8.19 -16.79 11.11
N ARG A 55 9.17 -16.00 11.59
CA ARG A 55 10.43 -16.51 12.12
C ARG A 55 10.24 -17.46 13.30
N LYS A 56 9.35 -17.12 14.24
CA LYS A 56 9.01 -18.01 15.37
C LYS A 56 8.39 -19.33 14.92
N LYS A 57 7.75 -19.36 13.74
CA LYS A 57 7.21 -20.56 13.11
C LYS A 57 8.23 -21.32 12.24
N GLY A 58 9.51 -20.94 12.27
CA GLY A 58 10.56 -21.57 11.49
C GLY A 58 10.63 -21.12 10.02
N VAL A 59 9.88 -20.10 9.63
CA VAL A 59 9.97 -19.53 8.27
C VAL A 59 11.08 -18.49 8.26
N ALA A 60 12.17 -18.80 7.57
CA ALA A 60 13.32 -17.90 7.42
C ALA A 60 13.12 -16.87 6.30
N THR A 61 13.84 -15.75 6.41
CA THR A 61 13.99 -14.77 5.32
C THR A 61 15.10 -15.22 4.36
N PRO A 62 15.05 -14.89 3.05
CA PRO A 62 14.10 -13.98 2.39
C PRO A 62 12.71 -14.61 2.15
N LEU A 63 11.66 -13.80 2.23
CA LEU A 63 10.27 -14.21 1.95
C LEU A 63 9.53 -13.11 1.19
N ILE A 64 8.46 -13.50 0.50
CA ILE A 64 7.59 -12.57 -0.25
C ILE A 64 6.22 -12.53 0.42
N LEU A 65 5.84 -11.36 0.94
CA LEU A 65 4.48 -11.10 1.41
C LEU A 65 3.62 -10.63 0.25
N ARG A 66 2.43 -11.22 0.09
CA ARG A 66 1.46 -10.85 -0.93
C ARG A 66 0.19 -10.34 -0.26
N PHE A 67 -0.33 -9.21 -0.75
CA PHE A 67 -1.58 -8.61 -0.31
C PHE A 67 -2.54 -8.51 -1.50
N PRO A 68 -3.28 -9.58 -1.84
CA PRO A 68 -4.17 -9.60 -3.00
C PRO A 68 -5.26 -8.52 -2.99
N GLN A 69 -5.61 -8.02 -1.80
CA GLN A 69 -6.57 -6.93 -1.62
C GLN A 69 -6.10 -5.64 -2.29
N ILE A 70 -4.78 -5.37 -2.27
CA ILE A 70 -4.19 -4.21 -2.96
C ILE A 70 -4.40 -4.37 -4.46
N LEU A 71 -4.16 -5.56 -5.01
CA LEU A 71 -4.38 -5.84 -6.43
C LEU A 71 -5.85 -5.62 -6.81
N ALA A 72 -6.78 -6.16 -6.03
CA ALA A 72 -8.21 -5.98 -6.26
C ALA A 72 -8.60 -4.48 -6.25
N ALA A 73 -8.15 -3.72 -5.25
CA ALA A 73 -8.40 -2.29 -5.15
C ALA A 73 -7.85 -1.51 -6.35
N ARG A 74 -6.64 -1.83 -6.81
CA ARG A 74 -6.02 -1.18 -7.99
C ARG A 74 -6.74 -1.50 -9.29
N VAL A 75 -7.21 -2.74 -9.46
CA VAL A 75 -8.02 -3.12 -10.63
C VAL A 75 -9.33 -2.35 -10.65
N THR A 76 -10.03 -2.26 -9.51
CA THR A 76 -11.27 -1.47 -9.40
C THR A 76 -11.02 0.00 -9.74
N GLU A 77 -10.02 0.61 -9.12
CA GLU A 77 -9.69 2.03 -9.32
C GLU A 77 -9.33 2.36 -10.77
N LEU A 78 -8.59 1.49 -11.46
CA LEU A 78 -8.27 1.67 -12.87
C LEU A 78 -9.54 1.66 -13.73
N ASN A 79 -10.41 0.68 -13.52
CA ASN A 79 -11.67 0.58 -14.26
C ASN A 79 -12.59 1.78 -13.99
N GLU A 80 -12.69 2.21 -12.74
CA GLU A 80 -13.49 3.38 -12.34
C GLU A 80 -12.95 4.68 -12.94
N ALA A 81 -11.63 4.85 -13.05
CA ALA A 81 -11.02 6.01 -13.68
C ALA A 81 -11.41 6.11 -15.17
N PHE A 82 -11.36 5.01 -15.91
CA PHE A 82 -11.83 4.97 -17.30
C PHE A 82 -13.34 5.21 -17.40
N HIS A 83 -14.15 4.55 -16.56
CA HIS A 83 -15.59 4.79 -16.54
C HIS A 83 -15.94 6.25 -16.24
N LYS A 84 -15.21 6.91 -15.34
CA LYS A 84 -15.40 8.33 -15.04
C LYS A 84 -15.11 9.19 -16.26
N ALA A 85 -13.95 8.99 -16.91
CA ALA A 85 -13.59 9.75 -18.10
C ALA A 85 -14.59 9.52 -19.25
N MET A 86 -15.02 8.28 -19.49
CA MET A 86 -16.01 7.99 -20.53
C MET A 86 -17.35 8.71 -20.28
N ARG A 87 -17.82 8.79 -19.03
CA ARG A 87 -19.00 9.58 -18.68
C ARG A 87 -18.81 11.07 -18.86
N GLU A 88 -17.63 11.60 -18.56
CA GLU A 88 -17.31 13.02 -18.67
C GLU A 88 -17.27 13.51 -20.13
N TYR A 89 -16.88 12.64 -21.06
CA TYR A 89 -16.73 12.95 -22.48
C TYR A 89 -17.78 12.29 -23.38
N ASP A 90 -18.87 11.77 -22.81
CA ASP A 90 -19.95 11.06 -23.53
C ASP A 90 -19.44 9.99 -24.51
N TYR A 91 -18.40 9.27 -24.11
CA TYR A 91 -17.79 8.23 -24.94
C TYR A 91 -18.67 6.97 -24.94
N ALA A 92 -19.12 6.55 -26.13
CA ALA A 92 -20.07 5.44 -26.29
C ALA A 92 -19.45 4.03 -26.24
N GLY A 93 -18.12 3.91 -26.25
CA GLY A 93 -17.45 2.62 -26.14
C GLY A 93 -17.32 2.10 -24.71
N SER A 94 -16.74 0.90 -24.56
CA SER A 94 -16.49 0.27 -23.26
C SER A 94 -15.00 0.09 -23.00
N TYR A 95 -14.57 0.32 -21.76
CA TYR A 95 -13.24 -0.06 -21.29
C TYR A 95 -13.24 -1.53 -20.83
N GLN A 96 -12.20 -2.27 -21.23
CA GLN A 96 -11.95 -3.64 -20.76
C GLN A 96 -10.49 -3.75 -20.31
N GLY A 97 -10.28 -3.93 -19.02
CA GLY A 97 -8.94 -4.18 -18.47
C GLY A 97 -8.45 -5.58 -18.88
N VAL A 98 -7.27 -5.65 -19.48
CA VAL A 98 -6.58 -6.92 -19.80
C VAL A 98 -5.23 -6.93 -19.09
N TYR A 99 -4.98 -7.98 -18.30
CA TYR A 99 -3.69 -8.20 -17.64
C TYR A 99 -2.83 -9.13 -18.52
N PRO A 100 -1.60 -8.72 -18.90
CA PRO A 100 -0.70 -9.55 -19.70
C PRO A 100 -0.10 -10.72 -18.91
#